data_AF-A0A6N8EQP2-F1
#
_entry.id   AF-A0A6N8EQP2-F1
#
_cell.length_a   1.000
_cell.length_b   1.000
_cell.length_c   1.000
_cell.angle_alpha   90.00
_cell.angle_beta   90.00
_cell.angle_gamma   90.00
#
_symmetry.space_group_name_H-M   'P 1'
#
loop_
_entity.id
_entity.type
_entity.pdbx_description
1 polymer ?
#
loop_
_entity_poly.entity_id
_entity_poly.type
_entity_poly.pdbx_seq_one_letter_code
_entity_poly.pdbx_strand_id
1 'polypeptide(L)'
;MSAAKKRTTNKAAQASGSAETQGRKVLLCSGGRYESHANAQVRATIMDGLEDCFGKGNVVAVNVVTAASAIRALEPTLVFAMGSYLPESTYYGEIAREARHVGAVTAFWATEDPYEQDASYQIGYDFDVIFSCDRWGHNFYQRDRVFHLPLGACPKLHYVPLERNTDKTIDVLFCGVAFSSRKEVIRNLMPLLQQLNIRIIGPGWGEMGIGFSDARIEKQQLIELYSRSRLVLNLGRSLHFENKRFVIAPSTPGPRTFEAAAAGAFQVFHEETYELRRYYDADEIPVFSNRDDFERIISRYLRDDDLRFEMAKKAQERTMKEHLYGHRIRQAVEYLKAEKLL
;
A
#
# COMPACT_ATOMS: atom_id res chain seq x y z
N MET A 1 -24.70 -25.07 -5.81
CA MET A 1 -23.69 -25.69 -6.71
C MET A 1 -22.79 -24.69 -7.48
N SER A 2 -22.96 -23.36 -7.35
CA SER A 2 -22.17 -22.37 -8.11
C SER A 2 -20.84 -21.92 -7.44
N ALA A 3 -20.73 -21.98 -6.11
CA ALA A 3 -19.54 -21.51 -5.38
C ALA A 3 -18.34 -22.48 -5.42
N ALA A 4 -18.59 -23.79 -5.58
CA ALA A 4 -17.52 -24.79 -5.62
C ALA A 4 -16.73 -24.76 -6.94
N LYS A 5 -17.41 -24.51 -8.08
CA LYS A 5 -16.77 -24.46 -9.41
C LYS A 5 -15.80 -23.29 -9.56
N LYS A 6 -16.13 -22.10 -9.02
CA LYS A 6 -15.23 -20.92 -8.98
C LYS A 6 -13.97 -21.12 -8.11
N ARG A 7 -14.01 -22.02 -7.12
CA ARG A 7 -12.93 -22.26 -6.16
C ARG A 7 -11.82 -23.15 -6.75
N THR A 8 -12.19 -24.11 -7.60
CA THR A 8 -11.26 -24.98 -8.34
C THR A 8 -10.54 -24.26 -9.47
N THR A 9 -11.21 -23.34 -10.18
CA THR A 9 -10.58 -22.55 -11.25
C THR A 9 -9.51 -21.60 -10.72
N ASN A 10 -9.71 -21.01 -9.53
CA ASN A 10 -8.74 -20.08 -8.93
C ASN A 10 -7.46 -20.77 -8.42
N LYS A 11 -7.56 -22.00 -7.89
CA LYS A 11 -6.39 -22.77 -7.46
C LYS A 11 -5.59 -23.33 -8.63
N ALA A 12 -6.26 -23.76 -9.70
CA ALA A 12 -5.60 -24.23 -10.91
C ALA A 12 -4.86 -23.09 -11.63
N ALA A 13 -5.47 -21.89 -11.70
CA ALA A 13 -4.82 -20.68 -12.23
C ALA A 13 -3.63 -20.21 -11.36
N GLN A 14 -3.73 -20.33 -10.02
CA GLN A 14 -2.63 -19.99 -9.10
C GLN A 14 -1.39 -20.89 -9.26
N ALA A 15 -1.57 -22.16 -9.59
CA ALA A 15 -0.47 -23.10 -9.79
C ALA A 15 0.08 -23.07 -11.24
N SER A 16 -0.75 -22.77 -12.24
CA SER A 16 -0.31 -22.67 -13.64
C SER A 16 0.43 -21.36 -13.93
N GLY A 17 0.06 -20.25 -13.28
CA GLY A 17 0.67 -18.94 -13.51
C GLY A 17 2.13 -18.84 -13.04
N SER A 18 2.48 -19.52 -11.94
CA SER A 18 3.84 -19.48 -11.36
C SER A 18 4.86 -20.36 -12.10
N ALA A 19 4.41 -21.43 -12.77
CA ALA A 19 5.32 -22.33 -13.49
C ALA A 19 5.87 -21.69 -14.78
N GLU A 20 5.12 -20.77 -15.38
CA GLU A 20 5.44 -20.14 -16.68
C GLU A 20 6.34 -18.91 -16.56
N THR A 21 6.34 -18.27 -15.39
CA THR A 21 7.23 -17.16 -15.04
C THR A 21 8.56 -17.62 -14.44
N GLN A 22 8.68 -18.91 -14.11
CA GLN A 22 9.82 -19.46 -13.40
C GLN A 22 11.07 -19.49 -14.30
N GLY A 23 12.16 -18.85 -13.84
CA GLY A 23 13.43 -18.74 -14.59
C GLY A 23 13.57 -17.48 -15.45
N ARG A 24 12.52 -16.65 -15.53
CA ARG A 24 12.61 -15.33 -16.18
C ARG A 24 13.27 -14.32 -15.24
N LYS A 25 14.31 -13.65 -15.71
CA LYS A 25 14.98 -12.58 -14.96
C LYS A 25 14.12 -11.31 -14.96
N VAL A 26 13.98 -10.69 -13.80
CA VAL A 26 13.29 -9.44 -13.57
C VAL A 26 14.22 -8.44 -12.92
N LEU A 27 14.21 -7.20 -13.41
CA LEU A 27 14.91 -6.09 -12.78
C LEU A 27 13.87 -5.17 -12.12
N LEU A 28 13.96 -5.02 -10.79
CA LEU A 28 13.19 -4.03 -10.03
C LEU A 28 14.03 -2.76 -9.93
N CYS A 29 13.53 -1.62 -10.41
CA CYS A 29 14.22 -0.34 -10.23
C CYS A 29 13.35 0.68 -9.48
N SER A 30 13.91 1.25 -8.42
CA SER A 30 13.29 2.36 -7.69
C SER A 30 14.34 3.18 -6.96
N GLY A 31 13.93 4.34 -6.48
CA GLY A 31 14.72 5.16 -5.58
C GLY A 31 15.66 6.10 -6.32
N GLY A 32 15.61 7.37 -5.93
CA GLY A 32 16.57 8.40 -6.30
C GLY A 32 17.44 8.81 -5.11
N ARG A 33 18.27 9.84 -5.29
CA ARG A 33 19.21 10.36 -4.27
C ARG A 33 18.52 10.76 -2.94
N TYR A 34 17.23 11.04 -2.97
CA TYR A 34 16.42 11.51 -1.83
C TYR A 34 15.27 10.56 -1.44
N GLU A 35 15.39 9.26 -1.74
CA GLU A 35 14.37 8.28 -1.37
C GLU A 35 14.14 8.25 0.16
N SER A 36 12.87 8.28 0.58
CA SER A 36 12.51 8.16 1.99
C SER A 36 12.68 6.73 2.49
N HIS A 37 12.92 6.56 3.79
CA HIS A 37 13.02 5.22 4.40
C HIS A 37 11.73 4.39 4.22
N ALA A 38 10.56 5.04 4.21
CA ALA A 38 9.29 4.38 3.95
C ALA A 38 9.22 3.81 2.52
N ASN A 39 9.68 4.57 1.52
CA ASN A 39 9.67 4.14 0.12
C ASN A 39 10.67 3.00 -0.12
N ALA A 40 11.84 3.05 0.50
CA ALA A 40 12.83 1.97 0.44
C ALA A 40 12.27 0.64 0.99
N GLN A 41 11.43 0.69 2.03
CA GLN A 41 10.78 -0.50 2.58
C GLN A 41 9.66 -1.01 1.66
N VAL A 42 8.88 -0.12 1.05
CA VAL A 42 7.88 -0.53 0.05
C VAL A 42 8.57 -1.25 -1.12
N ARG A 43 9.73 -0.76 -1.58
CA ARG A 43 10.57 -1.47 -2.56
C ARG A 43 10.92 -2.88 -2.08
N ALA A 44 11.41 -3.04 -0.85
CA ALA A 44 11.77 -4.36 -0.31
C ALA A 44 10.56 -5.31 -0.28
N THR A 45 9.37 -4.82 0.08
CA THR A 45 8.15 -5.64 0.09
C THR A 45 7.63 -6.00 -1.30
N ILE A 46 7.84 -5.14 -2.30
CA ILE A 46 7.53 -5.41 -3.70
C ILE A 46 8.52 -6.42 -4.27
N MET A 47 9.81 -6.32 -3.91
CA MET A 47 10.83 -7.31 -4.24
C MET A 47 10.43 -8.70 -3.75
N ASP A 48 10.00 -8.83 -2.49
CA ASP A 48 9.46 -10.10 -1.96
C ASP A 48 8.31 -10.64 -2.82
N GLY A 49 7.36 -9.77 -3.21
CA GLY A 49 6.24 -10.15 -4.07
C GLY A 49 6.66 -10.58 -5.48
N LEU A 50 7.72 -9.98 -6.02
CA LEU A 50 8.32 -10.39 -7.30
C LEU A 50 9.03 -11.73 -7.18
N GLU A 51 9.80 -11.96 -6.11
CA GLU A 51 10.45 -13.25 -5.87
C GLU A 51 9.45 -14.39 -5.70
N ASP A 52 8.30 -14.12 -5.06
CA ASP A 52 7.21 -15.09 -4.93
C ASP A 52 6.64 -15.51 -6.30
N CYS A 53 6.72 -14.65 -7.33
CA CYS A 53 6.15 -14.89 -8.65
C CYS A 53 7.17 -15.41 -9.67
N PHE A 54 8.40 -14.91 -9.65
CA PHE A 54 9.44 -15.21 -10.63
C PHE A 54 10.50 -16.19 -10.09
N GLY A 55 10.50 -16.47 -8.79
CA GLY A 55 11.44 -17.33 -8.11
C GLY A 55 12.58 -16.53 -7.46
N LYS A 56 12.99 -16.98 -6.27
CA LYS A 56 14.10 -16.40 -5.53
C LYS A 56 15.38 -16.44 -6.36
N GLY A 57 16.11 -15.33 -6.41
CA GLY A 57 17.33 -15.18 -7.21
C GLY A 57 17.10 -14.78 -8.68
N ASN A 58 15.85 -14.77 -9.17
CA ASN A 58 15.52 -14.27 -10.51
C ASN A 58 15.16 -12.77 -10.53
N VAL A 59 15.10 -12.13 -9.36
CA VAL A 59 14.76 -10.71 -9.21
C VAL A 59 15.98 -9.95 -8.71
N VAL A 60 16.38 -8.91 -9.44
CA VAL A 60 17.48 -8.02 -9.03
C VAL A 60 16.93 -6.63 -8.79
N ALA A 61 17.04 -6.14 -7.56
CA ALA A 61 16.66 -4.78 -7.20
C ALA A 61 17.85 -3.83 -7.31
N VAL A 62 17.68 -2.72 -8.04
CA VAL A 62 18.71 -1.71 -8.26
C VAL A 62 18.17 -0.30 -8.09
N ASN A 63 19.06 0.64 -7.83
CA ASN A 63 18.73 2.06 -7.86
C ASN A 63 18.46 2.51 -9.30
N VAL A 64 17.58 3.50 -9.50
CA VAL A 64 17.26 4.03 -10.84
C VAL A 64 18.51 4.47 -11.60
N VAL A 65 19.52 5.02 -10.91
CA VAL A 65 20.76 5.53 -11.52
C VAL A 65 21.62 4.40 -12.11
N THR A 66 21.58 3.20 -11.54
CA THR A 66 22.39 2.06 -12.02
C THR A 66 21.59 1.08 -12.88
N ALA A 67 20.28 1.33 -13.04
CA ALA A 67 19.36 0.42 -13.71
C ALA A 67 19.73 0.16 -15.18
N ALA A 68 20.12 1.20 -15.94
CA ALA A 68 20.52 1.05 -17.33
C ALA A 68 21.72 0.10 -17.51
N SER A 69 22.74 0.22 -16.65
CA SER A 69 23.90 -0.68 -16.66
C SER A 69 23.52 -2.10 -16.27
N ALA A 70 22.67 -2.24 -15.26
CA ALA A 70 22.18 -3.54 -14.82
C ALA A 70 21.33 -4.23 -15.90
N ILE A 71 20.50 -3.51 -16.65
CA ILE A 71 19.74 -4.05 -17.79
C ILE A 71 20.68 -4.64 -18.84
N ARG A 72 21.73 -3.91 -19.24
CA ARG A 72 22.73 -4.39 -20.21
C ARG A 72 23.44 -5.67 -19.76
N ALA A 73 23.70 -5.80 -18.47
CA ALA A 73 24.41 -6.96 -17.92
C ALA A 73 23.49 -8.17 -17.66
N LEU A 74 22.25 -7.93 -17.24
CA LEU A 74 21.32 -8.98 -16.82
C LEU A 74 20.48 -9.53 -17.96
N GLU A 75 20.23 -8.71 -18.99
CA GLU A 75 19.26 -8.96 -20.07
C GLU A 75 17.92 -9.49 -19.52
N PRO A 76 17.23 -8.69 -18.66
CA PRO A 76 16.00 -9.14 -18.03
C PRO A 76 14.87 -9.26 -19.06
N THR A 77 13.90 -10.12 -18.78
CA THR A 77 12.66 -10.20 -19.57
C THR A 77 11.66 -9.11 -19.19
N LEU A 78 11.75 -8.59 -17.96
CA LEU A 78 10.89 -7.57 -17.40
C LEU A 78 11.72 -6.57 -16.61
N VAL A 79 11.54 -5.29 -16.91
CA VAL A 79 11.98 -4.15 -16.10
C VAL A 79 10.75 -3.59 -15.40
N PHE A 80 10.71 -3.76 -14.08
CA PHE A 80 9.61 -3.34 -13.23
C PHE A 80 10.06 -2.13 -12.40
N ALA A 81 9.68 -0.94 -12.83
CA ALA A 81 9.94 0.30 -12.11
C ALA A 81 8.82 0.60 -11.12
N MET A 82 9.12 1.34 -10.06
CA MET A 82 8.11 1.81 -9.10
C MET A 82 8.52 3.10 -8.41
N GLY A 83 7.55 3.78 -7.82
CA GLY A 83 7.77 4.89 -6.89
C GLY A 83 7.20 6.22 -7.37
N SER A 84 7.81 7.28 -6.85
CA SER A 84 7.58 8.66 -7.28
C SER A 84 8.23 8.92 -8.63
N TYR A 85 7.61 9.78 -9.41
CA TYR A 85 8.14 10.30 -10.68
C TYR A 85 8.28 11.84 -10.63
N LEU A 86 8.34 12.43 -9.43
CA LEU A 86 8.61 13.86 -9.22
C LEU A 86 10.07 14.32 -9.13
N PRO A 87 11.09 13.50 -8.81
CA PRO A 87 12.43 14.05 -8.70
C PRO A 87 12.97 14.43 -10.08
N GLU A 88 13.41 15.69 -10.24
CA GLU A 88 14.14 16.21 -11.42
C GLU A 88 15.38 15.37 -11.80
N SER A 89 15.85 14.52 -10.89
CA SER A 89 17.00 13.61 -11.05
C SER A 89 16.63 12.16 -11.39
N THR A 90 15.34 11.84 -11.53
CA THR A 90 14.88 10.49 -11.87
C THR A 90 14.45 10.46 -13.34
N TYR A 91 15.36 10.05 -14.21
CA TYR A 91 15.12 9.96 -15.64
C TYR A 91 14.98 8.50 -16.09
N TYR A 92 13.79 8.12 -16.54
CA TYR A 92 13.50 6.75 -16.98
C TYR A 92 13.83 6.50 -18.46
N GLY A 93 14.11 7.54 -19.25
CA GLY A 93 14.36 7.39 -20.68
C GLY A 93 15.57 6.52 -21.02
N GLU A 94 16.65 6.54 -20.22
CA GLU A 94 17.78 5.61 -20.44
C GLU A 94 17.39 4.16 -20.13
N ILE A 95 16.63 3.95 -19.05
CA ILE A 95 16.11 2.63 -18.65
C ILE A 95 15.22 2.07 -19.76
N ALA A 96 14.30 2.88 -20.27
CA ALA A 96 13.41 2.51 -21.36
C ALA A 96 14.18 2.17 -22.65
N ARG A 97 15.22 2.95 -22.98
CA ARG A 97 16.07 2.70 -24.15
C ARG A 97 16.83 1.38 -24.04
N GLU A 98 17.46 1.12 -22.90
CA GLU A 98 18.21 -0.13 -22.68
C GLU A 98 17.29 -1.34 -22.61
N ALA A 99 16.12 -1.20 -21.97
CA ALA A 99 15.12 -2.26 -21.93
C ALA A 99 14.67 -2.65 -23.35
N ARG A 100 14.39 -1.66 -24.22
CA ARG A 100 14.08 -1.92 -25.63
C ARG A 100 15.23 -2.59 -26.39
N HIS A 101 16.48 -2.24 -26.09
CA HIS A 101 17.64 -2.82 -26.76
C HIS A 101 17.77 -4.33 -26.49
N VAL A 102 17.47 -4.77 -25.27
CA VAL A 102 17.52 -6.19 -24.87
C VAL A 102 16.18 -6.91 -25.05
N GLY A 103 15.15 -6.24 -25.59
CA GLY A 103 13.82 -6.80 -25.79
C GLY A 103 13.01 -7.03 -24.50
N ALA A 104 13.36 -6.33 -23.40
CA ALA A 104 12.65 -6.40 -22.14
C ALA A 104 11.33 -5.62 -22.18
N VAL A 105 10.31 -6.17 -21.54
CA VAL A 105 9.06 -5.45 -21.27
C VAL A 105 9.25 -4.49 -20.11
N THR A 106 8.62 -3.32 -20.19
CA THR A 106 8.74 -2.25 -19.19
C THR A 106 7.40 -1.98 -18.52
N ALA A 107 7.37 -2.05 -17.19
CA ALA A 107 6.20 -1.72 -16.38
C ALA A 107 6.57 -0.70 -15.31
N PHE A 108 5.68 0.26 -15.03
CA PHE A 108 5.84 1.24 -13.96
C PHE A 108 4.71 1.16 -12.95
N TRP A 109 5.01 0.97 -11.67
CA TRP A 109 4.02 1.06 -10.58
C TRP A 109 4.09 2.44 -9.90
N ALA A 110 3.16 3.32 -10.28
CA ALA A 110 2.97 4.64 -9.71
C ALA A 110 2.36 4.55 -8.30
N THR A 111 3.23 4.45 -7.29
CA THR A 111 2.83 4.27 -5.89
C THR A 111 2.40 5.57 -5.21
N GLU A 112 2.66 6.70 -5.85
CA GLU A 112 2.29 8.05 -5.38
C GLU A 112 1.09 8.63 -6.13
N ASP A 113 0.39 7.84 -6.94
CA ASP A 113 -0.89 8.28 -7.51
C ASP A 113 -1.95 8.45 -6.39
N PRO A 114 -2.91 9.38 -6.55
CA PRO A 114 -3.01 10.37 -7.63
C PRO A 114 -2.26 11.68 -7.30
N TYR A 115 -1.38 11.69 -6.30
CA TYR A 115 -0.77 12.90 -5.75
C TYR A 115 0.24 13.57 -6.70
N GLU A 116 0.79 12.79 -7.62
CA GLU A 116 1.79 13.22 -8.61
C GLU A 116 1.24 13.26 -10.04
N GLN A 117 -0.07 13.00 -10.25
CA GLN A 117 -0.67 12.72 -11.56
C GLN A 117 -0.29 13.67 -12.70
N ASP A 118 -0.14 14.97 -12.43
CA ASP A 118 0.20 15.97 -13.44
C ASP A 118 1.63 15.78 -14.00
N ALA A 119 2.50 15.08 -13.26
CA ALA A 119 3.85 14.71 -13.69
C ALA A 119 3.92 13.37 -14.45
N SER A 120 2.78 12.72 -14.72
CA SER A 120 2.73 11.41 -15.41
C SER A 120 3.35 11.41 -16.81
N TYR A 121 3.53 12.58 -17.43
CA TYR A 121 4.28 12.71 -18.69
C TYR A 121 5.72 12.18 -18.60
N GLN A 122 6.32 12.16 -17.40
CA GLN A 122 7.68 11.66 -17.17
C GLN A 122 7.80 10.14 -17.31
N ILE A 123 6.70 9.40 -17.18
CA ILE A 123 6.65 7.94 -17.35
C ILE A 123 5.80 7.52 -18.56
N GLY A 124 5.03 8.47 -19.11
CA GLY A 124 3.99 8.22 -20.10
C GLY A 124 4.46 7.58 -21.41
N TYR A 125 5.71 7.76 -21.82
CA TYR A 125 6.28 7.16 -23.05
C TYR A 125 7.43 6.17 -22.79
N ASP A 126 7.88 6.06 -21.55
CA ASP A 126 9.04 5.25 -21.18
C ASP A 126 8.66 3.80 -20.83
N PHE A 127 7.39 3.54 -20.53
CA PHE A 127 6.92 2.23 -20.08
C PHE A 127 5.78 1.69 -20.94
N ASP A 128 5.80 0.38 -21.21
CA ASP A 128 4.74 -0.33 -21.96
C ASP A 128 3.43 -0.38 -21.17
N VAL A 129 3.51 -0.50 -19.84
CA VAL A 129 2.36 -0.56 -18.93
C VAL A 129 2.57 0.33 -17.71
N ILE A 130 1.51 1.01 -17.29
CA ILE A 130 1.47 1.76 -16.03
C ILE A 130 0.45 1.11 -15.09
N PHE A 131 0.89 0.86 -13.87
CA PHE A 131 0.05 0.44 -12.76
C PHE A 131 -0.12 1.63 -11.81
N SER A 132 -1.33 2.16 -11.71
CA SER A 132 -1.65 3.23 -10.74
C SER A 132 -2.09 2.59 -9.42
N CYS A 133 -1.57 3.07 -8.30
CA CYS A 133 -2.03 2.60 -6.99
C CYS A 133 -3.42 3.11 -6.60
N ASP A 134 -3.97 4.06 -7.37
CA ASP A 134 -5.26 4.68 -7.09
C ASP A 134 -6.29 4.37 -8.19
N ARG A 135 -7.48 3.94 -7.76
CA ARG A 135 -8.57 3.57 -8.65
C ARG A 135 -9.21 4.76 -9.36
N TRP A 136 -9.13 5.98 -8.84
CA TRP A 136 -9.64 7.13 -9.57
C TRP A 136 -8.55 7.67 -10.49
N GLY A 137 -7.32 7.80 -9.97
CA GLY A 137 -6.13 8.27 -10.67
C GLY A 137 -5.87 7.56 -12.00
N HIS A 138 -6.01 6.23 -12.06
CA HIS A 138 -5.76 5.50 -13.32
C HIS A 138 -6.64 5.95 -14.50
N ASN A 139 -7.84 6.51 -14.25
CA ASN A 139 -8.73 7.00 -15.32
C ASN A 139 -8.27 8.32 -15.95
N PHE A 140 -7.30 9.01 -15.35
CA PHE A 140 -6.81 10.32 -15.80
C PHE A 140 -5.57 10.24 -16.68
N TYR A 141 -5.08 9.03 -16.99
CA TYR A 141 -4.01 8.84 -17.96
C TYR A 141 -4.55 8.91 -19.39
N GLN A 142 -3.90 9.70 -20.25
CA GLN A 142 -4.25 9.84 -21.66
C GLN A 142 -3.48 8.85 -22.55
N ARG A 143 -3.51 7.56 -22.18
CA ARG A 143 -2.87 6.47 -22.92
C ARG A 143 -3.50 5.13 -22.61
N ASP A 144 -3.21 4.14 -23.44
CA ASP A 144 -3.60 2.76 -23.21
C ASP A 144 -2.70 2.07 -22.17
N ARG A 145 -3.15 0.89 -21.73
CA ARG A 145 -2.42 -0.01 -20.81
C ARG A 145 -2.07 0.64 -19.48
N VAL A 146 -3.08 1.29 -18.90
CA VAL A 146 -3.02 1.82 -17.53
C VAL A 146 -4.03 1.05 -16.69
N PHE A 147 -3.55 0.38 -15.65
CA PHE A 147 -4.38 -0.47 -14.81
C PHE A 147 -4.30 -0.06 -13.35
N HIS A 148 -5.42 -0.15 -12.64
CA HIS A 148 -5.42 0.01 -11.20
C HIS A 148 -4.81 -1.21 -10.51
N LEU A 149 -3.77 -0.97 -9.69
CA LEU A 149 -3.08 -1.96 -8.89
C LEU A 149 -2.81 -1.41 -7.48
N PRO A 150 -3.66 -1.73 -6.49
CA PRO A 150 -3.54 -1.19 -5.14
C PRO A 150 -2.31 -1.77 -4.43
N LEU A 151 -1.79 -1.05 -3.45
CA LEU A 151 -0.71 -1.56 -2.59
C LEU A 151 -1.20 -2.73 -1.70
N GLY A 152 -0.31 -3.26 -0.87
CA GLY A 152 -0.62 -4.41 -0.02
C GLY A 152 0.26 -4.51 1.23
N ALA A 153 0.15 -5.65 1.91
CA ALA A 153 1.00 -6.02 3.03
C ALA A 153 2.12 -6.98 2.62
N CYS A 154 3.19 -7.02 3.42
CA CYS A 154 4.21 -8.06 3.35
C CYS A 154 4.10 -8.95 4.60
N PRO A 155 3.87 -10.27 4.45
CA PRO A 155 3.81 -11.20 5.57
C PRO A 155 5.07 -11.17 6.43
N LYS A 156 6.25 -11.16 5.80
CA LYS A 156 7.54 -11.21 6.51
C LYS A 156 7.74 -10.03 7.45
N LEU A 157 7.20 -8.87 7.11
CA LEU A 157 7.37 -7.63 7.88
C LEU A 157 6.20 -7.31 8.79
N HIS A 158 4.97 -7.64 8.38
CA HIS A 158 3.77 -7.10 9.02
C HIS A 158 2.92 -8.15 9.73
N TYR A 159 3.11 -9.45 9.45
CA TYR A 159 2.30 -10.48 10.08
C TYR A 159 2.65 -10.65 11.56
N VAL A 160 1.64 -10.60 12.42
CA VAL A 160 1.76 -10.89 13.85
C VAL A 160 0.65 -11.87 14.25
N PRO A 161 0.95 -13.00 14.90
CA PRO A 161 -0.08 -13.87 15.44
C PRO A 161 -0.99 -13.11 16.41
N LEU A 162 -2.31 -13.24 16.26
CA LEU A 162 -3.25 -12.63 17.22
C LEU A 162 -3.14 -13.33 18.57
N GLU A 163 -2.93 -12.54 19.62
CA GLU A 163 -2.97 -12.97 21.00
C GLU A 163 -4.17 -12.37 21.72
N ARG A 164 -4.94 -13.23 22.40
CA ARG A 164 -6.20 -12.80 23.04
C ARG A 164 -5.98 -12.00 24.32
N ASN A 165 -4.87 -12.25 25.02
CA ASN A 165 -4.60 -11.73 26.36
C ASN A 165 -3.50 -10.64 26.39
N THR A 166 -3.22 -9.98 25.27
CA THR A 166 -2.26 -8.88 25.25
C THR A 166 -2.83 -7.67 25.98
N ASP A 167 -2.08 -7.12 26.94
CA ASP A 167 -2.50 -5.92 27.65
C ASP A 167 -2.56 -4.71 26.70
N LYS A 168 -3.77 -4.15 26.57
CA LYS A 168 -4.05 -3.00 25.71
C LYS A 168 -3.94 -1.71 26.52
N THR A 169 -2.74 -1.16 26.59
CA THR A 169 -2.47 0.09 27.34
C THR A 169 -2.90 1.37 26.62
N ILE A 170 -3.09 1.34 25.30
CA ILE A 170 -3.43 2.53 24.48
C ILE A 170 -4.88 2.41 24.02
N ASP A 171 -5.70 3.43 24.28
CA ASP A 171 -7.09 3.44 23.81
C ASP A 171 -7.16 3.70 22.30
N VAL A 172 -6.50 4.75 21.84
CA VAL A 172 -6.51 5.17 20.44
C VAL A 172 -5.10 5.49 19.96
N LEU A 173 -4.67 4.82 18.90
CA LEU A 173 -3.40 5.06 18.23
C LEU A 173 -3.62 5.66 16.84
N PHE A 174 -2.82 6.65 16.49
CA PHE A 174 -2.58 7.05 15.11
C PHE A 174 -1.07 7.20 14.87
N CYS A 175 -0.58 6.73 13.72
CA CYS A 175 0.81 6.94 13.32
C CYS A 175 0.92 7.41 11.87
N GLY A 176 1.35 8.66 11.68
CA GLY A 176 1.54 9.28 10.37
C GLY A 176 1.85 10.76 10.47
N VAL A 177 2.30 11.36 9.36
CA VAL A 177 2.57 12.81 9.28
C VAL A 177 1.27 13.61 9.49
N ALA A 178 1.38 14.72 10.21
CA ALA A 178 0.29 15.60 10.59
C ALA A 178 -0.13 16.55 9.46
N PHE A 179 -0.57 15.98 8.32
CA PHE A 179 -1.15 16.76 7.23
C PHE A 179 -2.39 17.54 7.68
N SER A 180 -2.68 18.65 7.01
CA SER A 180 -3.78 19.57 7.33
C SER A 180 -5.12 18.82 7.48
N SER A 181 -5.42 17.93 6.53
CA SER A 181 -6.61 17.07 6.52
C SER A 181 -6.70 16.16 7.75
N ARG A 182 -5.58 15.58 8.19
CA ARG A 182 -5.53 14.76 9.41
C ARG A 182 -5.68 15.59 10.67
N LYS A 183 -5.06 16.78 10.72
CA LYS A 183 -5.21 17.70 11.86
C LYS A 183 -6.66 18.13 12.02
N GLU A 184 -7.38 18.37 10.92
CA GLU A 184 -8.80 18.70 10.93
C GLU A 184 -9.64 17.56 11.52
N VAL A 185 -9.46 16.33 11.03
CA VAL A 185 -10.16 15.15 11.58
C VAL A 185 -9.89 15.00 13.07
N ILE A 186 -8.63 15.05 13.49
CA ILE A 186 -8.26 14.91 14.91
C ILE A 186 -8.85 16.04 15.77
N ARG A 187 -8.88 17.29 15.28
CA ARG A 187 -9.52 18.40 16.00
C ARG A 187 -11.01 18.17 16.18
N ASN A 188 -11.71 17.66 15.15
CA ASN A 188 -13.12 17.33 15.22
C ASN A 188 -13.42 16.20 16.23
N LEU A 189 -12.51 15.24 16.38
CA LEU A 189 -12.62 14.15 17.35
C LEU A 189 -12.12 14.50 18.76
N MET A 190 -11.45 15.65 18.93
CA MET A 190 -10.78 16.04 20.17
C MET A 190 -11.67 15.96 21.43
N PRO A 191 -12.95 16.36 21.42
CA PRO A 191 -13.82 16.25 22.60
C PRO A 191 -13.96 14.82 23.16
N LEU A 192 -13.83 13.82 22.29
CA LEU A 192 -13.84 12.40 22.65
C LEU A 192 -12.43 11.93 23.02
N LEU A 193 -11.43 12.31 22.22
CA LEU A 193 -10.04 11.86 22.39
C LEU A 193 -9.40 12.31 23.71
N GLN A 194 -9.75 13.50 24.22
CA GLN A 194 -9.21 14.02 25.48
C GLN A 194 -9.59 13.19 26.72
N GLN A 195 -10.59 12.32 26.60
CA GLN A 195 -11.05 11.43 27.67
C GLN A 195 -10.37 10.06 27.62
N LEU A 196 -9.48 9.83 26.65
CA LEU A 196 -8.89 8.53 26.34
C LEU A 196 -7.36 8.58 26.46
N ASN A 197 -6.73 7.44 26.73
CA ASN A 197 -5.28 7.31 26.64
C ASN A 197 -4.84 7.20 25.18
N ILE A 198 -4.60 8.35 24.55
CA ILE A 198 -4.23 8.43 23.14
C ILE A 198 -2.71 8.40 22.90
N ARG A 199 -2.34 7.91 21.72
CA ARG A 199 -0.99 8.03 21.14
C ARG A 199 -1.12 8.45 19.67
N ILE A 200 -0.84 9.71 19.37
CA ILE A 200 -0.86 10.26 18.01
C ILE A 200 0.58 10.66 17.67
N ILE A 201 1.22 9.90 16.79
CA ILE A 201 2.67 9.94 16.61
C ILE A 201 3.04 10.21 15.15
N GLY A 202 3.97 11.13 14.94
CA GLY A 202 4.57 11.44 13.65
C GLY A 202 4.90 12.93 13.51
N PRO A 203 5.64 13.32 12.46
CA PRO A 203 6.04 14.71 12.28
C PRO A 203 4.85 15.68 12.21
N GLY A 204 4.88 16.74 13.02
CA GLY A 204 3.93 17.86 13.03
C GLY A 204 2.79 17.76 14.05
N TRP A 205 2.83 16.77 14.96
CA TRP A 205 1.82 16.55 15.99
C TRP A 205 2.17 17.17 17.36
N GLY A 206 3.45 17.40 17.66
CA GLY A 206 3.93 17.68 19.04
C GLY A 206 3.30 18.90 19.71
N GLU A 207 2.88 19.90 18.94
CA GLU A 207 2.23 21.12 19.45
C GLU A 207 0.79 20.90 19.94
N MET A 208 0.20 19.71 19.72
CA MET A 208 -1.20 19.41 20.10
C MET A 208 -1.35 18.93 21.55
N GLY A 209 -0.25 18.78 22.30
CA GLY A 209 -0.26 18.53 23.74
C GLY A 209 -0.14 17.05 24.12
N ILE A 210 -0.73 16.69 25.26
CA ILE A 210 -0.55 15.36 25.86
C ILE A 210 -1.11 14.26 24.94
N GLY A 211 -0.34 13.19 24.76
CA GLY A 211 -0.69 12.07 23.88
C GLY A 211 -0.27 12.26 22.42
N PHE A 212 0.27 13.43 22.07
CA PHE A 212 0.84 13.72 20.75
C PHE A 212 2.37 13.70 20.78
N SER A 213 3.01 13.29 19.68
CA SER A 213 4.46 13.22 19.58
C SER A 213 4.96 13.43 18.15
N ASP A 214 6.03 14.19 17.98
CA ASP A 214 6.76 14.34 16.71
C ASP A 214 7.73 13.19 16.41
N ALA A 215 7.76 12.15 17.25
CA ALA A 215 8.66 11.03 17.10
C ALA A 215 8.49 10.34 15.73
N ARG A 216 9.62 9.94 15.15
CA ARG A 216 9.64 9.00 14.02
C ARG A 216 9.75 7.59 14.60
N ILE A 217 8.76 6.78 14.29
CA ILE A 217 8.63 5.41 14.81
C ILE A 217 9.08 4.44 13.74
N GLU A 218 9.95 3.51 14.13
CA GLU A 218 10.36 2.41 13.28
C GLU A 218 9.24 1.38 13.11
N LYS A 219 9.29 0.56 12.06
CA LYS A 219 8.22 -0.41 11.78
C LYS A 219 8.00 -1.39 12.93
N GLN A 220 9.06 -1.89 13.55
CA GLN A 220 8.95 -2.84 14.66
C GLN A 220 8.25 -2.22 15.87
N GLN A 221 8.59 -0.96 16.17
CA GLN A 221 7.94 -0.18 17.23
C GLN A 221 6.46 0.09 16.89
N LEU A 222 6.15 0.34 15.62
CA LEU A 222 4.76 0.53 15.19
C LEU A 222 3.93 -0.75 15.39
N ILE A 223 4.50 -1.92 15.07
CA ILE A 223 3.85 -3.21 15.29
C ILE A 223 3.59 -3.44 16.78
N GLU A 224 4.54 -3.10 17.65
CA GLU A 224 4.35 -3.14 19.10
C GLU A 224 3.23 -2.17 19.56
N LEU A 225 3.18 -0.97 18.98
CA LEU A 225 2.11 -0.02 19.29
C LEU A 225 0.75 -0.58 18.85
N TYR A 226 0.66 -1.27 17.71
CA TYR A 226 -0.56 -1.95 17.29
C TYR A 226 -1.00 -3.03 18.29
N SER A 227 -0.08 -3.86 18.76
CA SER A 227 -0.40 -4.92 19.72
C SER A 227 -0.89 -4.37 21.06
N ARG A 228 -0.45 -3.16 21.45
CA ARG A 228 -0.85 -2.48 22.69
C ARG A 228 -2.06 -1.55 22.55
N SER A 229 -2.60 -1.39 21.34
CA SER A 229 -3.71 -0.48 21.06
C SER A 229 -5.05 -1.21 21.03
N ARG A 230 -6.06 -0.61 21.67
CA ARG A 230 -7.46 -1.03 21.56
C ARG A 230 -8.00 -0.69 20.17
N LEU A 231 -7.72 0.53 19.69
CA LEU A 231 -8.19 1.04 18.42
C LEU A 231 -7.05 1.73 17.65
N VAL A 232 -6.89 1.40 16.38
CA VAL A 232 -5.97 2.08 15.46
C VAL A 232 -6.76 2.92 14.46
N LEU A 233 -6.56 4.23 14.50
CA LEU A 233 -7.12 5.14 13.51
C LEU A 233 -6.40 4.98 12.19
N ASN A 234 -7.17 4.82 11.12
CA ASN A 234 -6.66 4.82 9.76
C ASN A 234 -7.21 6.06 9.04
N LEU A 235 -6.33 7.04 8.86
CA LEU A 235 -6.64 8.34 8.26
C LEU A 235 -5.94 8.45 6.91
N GLY A 236 -6.73 8.75 5.87
CA GLY A 236 -6.25 9.13 4.56
C GLY A 236 -5.29 10.33 4.62
N ARG A 237 -4.60 10.58 3.50
CA ARG A 237 -3.91 11.85 3.27
C ARG A 237 -4.65 12.57 2.15
N SER A 238 -5.03 13.81 2.38
CA SER A 238 -5.42 14.72 1.31
C SER A 238 -4.33 15.79 1.21
N LEU A 239 -3.48 15.67 0.18
CA LEU A 239 -2.34 16.55 -0.10
C LEU A 239 -2.03 16.52 -1.58
N HIS A 240 -2.07 17.65 -2.29
CA HIS A 240 -1.84 17.71 -3.73
C HIS A 240 -0.43 18.26 -4.03
N PHE A 241 0.54 17.38 -4.32
CA PHE A 241 1.89 17.82 -4.74
C PHE A 241 1.90 18.27 -6.20
N GLU A 242 1.59 17.36 -7.12
CA GLU A 242 1.37 17.61 -8.56
C GLU A 242 0.07 16.96 -9.01
N ASN A 243 -1.02 17.39 -8.37
CA ASN A 243 -2.39 17.00 -8.68
C ASN A 243 -3.27 18.25 -8.62
N LYS A 244 -2.93 19.22 -9.46
CA LYS A 244 -3.52 20.57 -9.51
C LYS A 244 -4.49 20.70 -10.67
N ARG A 245 -4.26 19.99 -11.79
CA ARG A 245 -5.11 20.08 -12.99
C ARG A 245 -6.51 19.55 -12.76
N PHE A 246 -6.63 18.38 -12.14
CA PHE A 246 -7.89 17.69 -11.93
C PHE A 246 -8.30 17.57 -10.46
N VAL A 247 -7.37 17.84 -9.53
CA VAL A 247 -7.59 17.76 -8.07
C VAL A 247 -8.25 16.43 -7.70
N ILE A 248 -7.67 15.35 -8.20
CA ILE A 248 -8.21 14.00 -8.06
C ILE A 248 -8.18 13.63 -6.58
N ALA A 249 -9.35 13.32 -6.02
CA ALA A 249 -9.43 12.82 -4.66
C ALA A 249 -8.84 11.39 -4.60
N PRO A 250 -7.90 11.11 -3.69
CA PRO A 250 -7.43 9.75 -3.47
C PRO A 250 -8.59 8.88 -2.99
N SER A 251 -8.72 7.71 -3.59
CA SER A 251 -9.84 6.80 -3.41
C SER A 251 -9.40 5.48 -2.78
N THR A 252 -8.24 4.96 -3.20
CA THR A 252 -7.76 3.66 -2.75
C THR A 252 -7.13 3.73 -1.35
N PRO A 253 -7.47 2.80 -0.44
CA PRO A 253 -6.84 2.74 0.88
C PRO A 253 -5.31 2.64 0.77
N GLY A 254 -4.62 3.47 1.54
CA GLY A 254 -3.15 3.43 1.60
C GLY A 254 -2.62 2.10 2.17
N PRO A 255 -1.31 1.82 2.00
CA PRO A 255 -0.71 0.54 2.38
C PRO A 255 -0.96 0.22 3.86
N ARG A 256 -0.95 1.25 4.72
CA ARG A 256 -1.18 1.14 6.17
C ARG A 256 -2.42 0.36 6.55
N THR A 257 -3.47 0.41 5.74
CA THR A 257 -4.71 -0.36 5.93
C THR A 257 -4.42 -1.86 5.94
N PHE A 258 -3.66 -2.32 4.96
CA PHE A 258 -3.27 -3.72 4.83
C PHE A 258 -2.17 -4.07 5.85
N GLU A 259 -1.21 -3.18 6.10
CA GLU A 259 -0.14 -3.41 7.08
C GLU A 259 -0.70 -3.63 8.50
N ALA A 260 -1.59 -2.74 8.96
CA ALA A 260 -2.19 -2.84 10.29
C ALA A 260 -3.12 -4.07 10.40
N ALA A 261 -3.78 -4.47 9.31
CA ALA A 261 -4.63 -5.66 9.30
C ALA A 261 -3.77 -6.92 9.38
N ALA A 262 -2.66 -6.99 8.63
CA ALA A 262 -1.68 -8.07 8.74
C ALA A 262 -1.10 -8.17 10.16
N ALA A 263 -0.92 -7.04 10.85
CA ALA A 263 -0.45 -7.00 12.23
C ALA A 263 -1.53 -7.34 13.29
N GLY A 264 -2.76 -7.68 12.87
CA GLY A 264 -3.84 -8.06 13.79
C GLY A 264 -4.40 -6.89 14.59
N ALA A 265 -4.26 -5.67 14.08
CA ALA A 265 -4.82 -4.48 14.72
C ALA A 265 -6.32 -4.35 14.45
N PHE A 266 -7.09 -4.02 15.48
CA PHE A 266 -8.45 -3.51 15.30
C PHE A 266 -8.37 -2.07 14.78
N GLN A 267 -8.83 -1.86 13.55
CA GLN A 267 -8.74 -0.58 12.86
C GLN A 267 -10.09 0.12 12.79
N VAL A 268 -10.07 1.44 12.71
CA VAL A 268 -11.24 2.24 12.36
C VAL A 268 -10.84 3.22 11.27
N PHE A 269 -11.50 3.13 10.12
CA PHE A 269 -11.13 3.85 8.91
C PHE A 269 -11.96 5.13 8.74
N HIS A 270 -11.29 6.26 8.51
CA HIS A 270 -11.97 7.50 8.17
C HIS A 270 -12.43 7.45 6.70
N GLU A 271 -13.73 7.32 6.48
CA GLU A 271 -14.31 7.12 5.15
C GLU A 271 -14.62 8.45 4.47
N GLU A 272 -13.80 8.79 3.48
CA GLU A 272 -14.03 9.89 2.53
C GLU A 272 -14.67 9.37 1.23
N THR A 273 -14.44 8.11 0.88
CA THR A 273 -15.05 7.42 -0.26
C THR A 273 -15.43 5.98 0.12
N TYR A 274 -16.44 5.41 -0.54
CA TYR A 274 -16.90 4.04 -0.29
C TYR A 274 -15.94 2.94 -0.79
N GLU A 275 -14.73 3.28 -1.22
CA GLU A 275 -13.82 2.33 -1.86
C GLU A 275 -13.27 1.26 -0.90
N LEU A 276 -13.19 1.54 0.41
CA LEU A 276 -12.77 0.54 1.40
C LEU A 276 -13.57 -0.77 1.29
N ARG A 277 -14.85 -0.69 0.95
CA ARG A 277 -15.77 -1.84 0.81
C ARG A 277 -15.42 -2.78 -0.34
N ARG A 278 -14.47 -2.41 -1.20
CA ARG A 278 -13.89 -3.32 -2.20
C ARG A 278 -12.81 -4.24 -1.62
N TYR A 279 -12.30 -3.92 -0.44
CA TYR A 279 -11.21 -4.62 0.23
C TYR A 279 -11.72 -5.34 1.48
N TYR A 280 -12.43 -4.60 2.34
CA TYR A 280 -12.90 -5.06 3.63
C TYR A 280 -14.38 -4.80 3.88
N ASP A 281 -15.06 -5.79 4.43
CA ASP A 281 -16.45 -5.70 4.86
C ASP A 281 -16.59 -4.93 6.20
N ALA A 282 -17.82 -4.54 6.53
CA ALA A 282 -18.10 -3.68 7.69
C ALA A 282 -17.82 -4.39 9.03
N ASP A 283 -17.88 -5.72 9.05
CA ASP A 283 -17.52 -6.55 10.19
C ASP A 283 -16.03 -6.92 10.24
N GLU A 284 -15.23 -6.39 9.32
CA GLU A 284 -13.76 -6.50 9.31
C GLU A 284 -13.13 -5.16 9.69
N ILE A 285 -13.52 -4.08 8.99
CA ILE A 285 -13.07 -2.72 9.25
C ILE A 285 -14.28 -1.76 9.30
N PRO A 286 -14.65 -1.25 10.49
CA PRO A 286 -15.68 -0.23 10.65
C PRO A 286 -15.15 1.13 10.16
N VAL A 287 -16.10 1.98 9.78
CA VAL A 287 -15.83 3.30 9.19
C VAL A 287 -16.50 4.41 10.00
N PHE A 288 -15.92 5.60 9.95
CA PHE A 288 -16.53 6.84 10.43
C PHE A 288 -16.29 7.96 9.43
N SER A 289 -17.25 8.87 9.28
CA SER A 289 -17.08 10.08 8.46
C SER A 289 -17.24 11.36 9.29
N ASN A 290 -17.71 11.24 10.54
CA ASN A 290 -17.91 12.35 11.45
C ASN A 290 -17.72 11.93 12.91
N ARG A 291 -17.85 12.89 13.82
CA ARG A 291 -17.69 12.69 15.26
C ARG A 291 -18.72 11.73 15.84
N ASP A 292 -19.98 11.81 15.41
CA ASP A 292 -21.07 11.00 15.98
C ASP A 292 -20.94 9.52 15.56
N ASP A 293 -20.44 9.25 14.35
CA ASP A 293 -20.01 7.91 13.93
C ASP A 293 -18.89 7.39 14.84
N PHE A 294 -17.87 8.22 15.08
CA PHE A 294 -16.74 7.83 15.90
C PHE A 294 -17.15 7.58 17.36
N GLU A 295 -18.04 8.40 17.92
CA GLU A 295 -18.61 8.19 19.26
C GLU A 295 -19.30 6.83 19.36
N ARG A 296 -20.16 6.50 18.39
CA ARG A 296 -20.83 5.18 18.33
C ARG A 296 -19.83 4.03 18.27
N ILE A 297 -18.73 4.20 17.54
CA ILE A 297 -17.65 3.21 17.47
C ILE A 297 -16.95 3.08 18.82
N ILE A 298 -16.60 4.18 19.47
CA ILE A 298 -15.97 4.15 20.80
C ILE A 298 -16.88 3.44 21.81
N SER A 299 -18.16 3.82 21.88
CA SER A 299 -19.12 3.20 22.80
C SER A 299 -19.29 1.71 22.57
N ARG A 300 -19.26 1.27 21.30
CA ARG A 300 -19.48 -0.13 20.94
C ARG A 300 -18.24 -1.00 21.11
N TYR A 301 -17.08 -0.53 20.67
CA TYR A 301 -15.92 -1.40 20.48
C TYR A 301 -14.84 -1.20 21.55
N LEU A 302 -14.67 0.01 22.11
CA LEU A 302 -13.48 0.33 22.91
C LEU A 302 -13.30 -0.57 24.13
N ARG A 303 -14.38 -1.04 24.75
CA ARG A 303 -14.36 -1.90 25.95
C ARG A 303 -14.76 -3.35 25.71
N ASP A 304 -15.02 -3.73 24.46
CA ASP A 304 -15.40 -5.09 24.07
C ASP A 304 -14.22 -5.81 23.40
N ASP A 305 -13.42 -6.51 24.21
CA ASP A 305 -12.18 -7.16 23.76
C ASP A 305 -12.46 -8.30 22.78
N ASP A 306 -13.55 -9.04 22.99
CA ASP A 306 -13.97 -10.16 22.14
C ASP A 306 -14.34 -9.64 20.74
N LEU A 307 -15.16 -8.59 20.68
CA LEU A 307 -15.59 -8.03 19.40
C LEU A 307 -14.41 -7.43 18.62
N ARG A 308 -13.50 -6.71 19.28
CA ARG A 308 -12.29 -6.18 18.63
C ARG A 308 -11.39 -7.30 18.12
N PHE A 309 -11.22 -8.37 18.90
CA PHE A 309 -10.43 -9.53 18.51
C PHE A 309 -11.02 -10.22 17.26
N GLU A 310 -12.32 -10.49 17.24
CA GLU A 310 -12.97 -11.14 16.10
C GLU A 310 -12.88 -10.31 14.82
N MET A 311 -13.06 -8.99 14.90
CA MET A 311 -12.95 -8.11 13.74
C MET A 311 -11.50 -8.02 13.23
N ALA A 312 -10.53 -7.86 14.13
CA ALA A 312 -9.11 -7.84 13.77
C ALA A 312 -8.66 -9.16 13.13
N LYS A 313 -9.16 -10.29 13.64
CA LYS A 313 -8.91 -11.62 13.08
C LYS A 313 -9.44 -11.74 11.65
N LYS A 314 -10.69 -11.36 11.40
CA LYS A 314 -11.26 -11.38 10.03
C LYS A 314 -10.46 -10.51 9.07
N ALA A 315 -10.13 -9.28 9.47
CA ALA A 315 -9.33 -8.37 8.66
C ALA A 315 -7.92 -8.94 8.38
N GLN A 316 -7.28 -9.58 9.36
CA GLN A 316 -5.98 -10.24 9.18
C GLN A 316 -6.09 -11.41 8.19
N GLU A 317 -7.05 -12.32 8.39
CA GLU A 317 -7.30 -13.46 7.52
C GLU A 317 -7.57 -13.03 6.07
N ARG A 318 -8.41 -12.00 5.89
CA ARG A 318 -8.69 -11.38 4.59
C ARG A 318 -7.43 -10.83 3.94
N THR A 319 -6.60 -10.13 4.71
CA THR A 319 -5.34 -9.55 4.22
C THR A 319 -4.37 -10.62 3.74
N MET A 320 -4.17 -11.66 4.56
CA MET A 320 -3.28 -12.77 4.25
C MET A 320 -3.74 -13.55 3.01
N LYS A 321 -5.04 -13.61 2.78
CA LYS A 321 -5.64 -14.32 1.65
C LYS A 321 -5.66 -13.50 0.35
N GLU A 322 -5.76 -12.16 0.42
CA GLU A 322 -6.15 -11.37 -0.76
C GLU A 322 -5.38 -10.04 -0.94
N HIS A 323 -4.63 -9.58 0.05
CA HIS A 323 -4.07 -8.21 0.05
C HIS A 323 -2.57 -8.14 0.36
N LEU A 324 -1.83 -9.07 -0.23
CA LEU A 324 -0.36 -9.15 -0.11
C LEU A 324 0.29 -8.62 -1.39
N TYR A 325 1.53 -8.13 -1.31
CA TYR A 325 2.27 -7.73 -2.51
C TYR A 325 2.42 -8.88 -3.52
N GLY A 326 2.61 -10.12 -3.08
CA GLY A 326 2.58 -11.28 -3.98
C GLY A 326 1.22 -11.50 -4.69
N HIS A 327 0.10 -11.06 -4.12
CA HIS A 327 -1.18 -11.02 -4.85
C HIS A 327 -1.19 -9.92 -5.91
N ARG A 328 -0.64 -8.74 -5.60
CA ARG A 328 -0.55 -7.61 -6.53
C ARG A 328 0.37 -7.90 -7.71
N ILE A 329 1.54 -8.48 -7.46
CA ILE A 329 2.46 -8.85 -8.53
C ILE A 329 1.86 -9.92 -9.45
N ARG A 330 1.19 -10.95 -8.90
CA ARG A 330 0.45 -11.90 -9.74
C ARG A 330 -0.57 -11.20 -10.62
N GLN A 331 -1.36 -10.28 -10.06
CA GLN A 331 -2.31 -9.50 -10.84
C GLN A 331 -1.62 -8.64 -11.92
N ALA A 332 -0.49 -8.03 -11.62
CA ALA A 332 0.31 -7.28 -12.60
C ALA A 332 0.76 -8.18 -13.76
N VAL A 333 1.27 -9.38 -13.45
CA VAL A 333 1.66 -10.37 -14.46
C VAL A 333 0.47 -10.80 -15.32
N GLU A 334 -0.71 -11.02 -14.73
CA GLU A 334 -1.92 -11.35 -15.52
C GLU A 334 -2.30 -10.21 -16.49
N TYR A 335 -2.17 -8.94 -16.09
CA TYR A 335 -2.36 -7.82 -17.03
C TYR A 335 -1.32 -7.84 -18.16
N LEU A 336 -0.05 -8.07 -17.84
CA LEU A 336 1.01 -8.16 -18.85
C LEU A 336 0.77 -9.31 -19.85
N LYS A 337 0.33 -10.46 -19.37
CA LYS A 337 -0.05 -11.60 -20.23
C LYS A 337 -1.27 -11.29 -21.10
N ALA A 338 -2.30 -10.66 -20.54
CA ALA A 338 -3.49 -10.25 -21.30
C ALA A 338 -3.14 -9.28 -22.44
N GLU A 339 -2.16 -8.40 -22.22
CA GLU A 339 -1.61 -7.48 -23.22
C GLU A 339 -0.58 -8.12 -24.16
N LYS A 340 -0.30 -9.42 -24.02
CA LYS A 340 0.70 -10.19 -24.79
C LYS A 340 2.12 -9.63 -24.66
N LEU A 341 2.45 -9.13 -23.47
CA LEU A 341 3.76 -8.59 -23.12
C LEU A 341 4.62 -9.60 -22.34
N LEU A 342 4.02 -10.63 -21.73
CA LEU A 342 4.74 -11.72 -21.07
C LEU A 342 4.21 -13.10 -21.48
#